data_AF-K1RF03-F1
#
_entry.id   AF-K1RF03-F1
#
_cell.length_a   1.000
_cell.length_b   1.000
_cell.length_c   1.000
_cell.angle_alpha   90.00
_cell.angle_beta   90.00
_cell.angle_gamma   90.00
#
_symmetry.space_group_name_H-M   'P 1'
#
loop_
_entity.id
_entity.type
_entity.pdbx_description
1 polymer ?
#
loop_
_entity_poly.entity_id
_entity_poly.type
_entity_poly.pdbx_seq_one_letter_code
_entity_poly.pdbx_strand_id
1 'polypeptide(L)'
;TLNSNYRTPAGDILHGGSNPSYNGFINGIWSWDSWKIASGNVHFNEEIAKSEMITLFDYQADNGMVPDFISYNKKYNNWRDAKPPVATWGAMNVYKATGDKKFLETMFDKLYKFHQWWYAERDHNHNGICEYGSTDGTLIAACWESGMDNGVRFDDAVMQKTARRHGP
;
A
#
# COMPACT_ATOMS: atom_id res chain seq x y z
N THR A 1 21.43 5.04 3.47
CA THR A 1 20.12 5.17 4.14
C THR A 1 19.13 4.10 3.71
N LEU A 2 18.79 3.96 2.42
CA LEU A 2 17.81 2.93 2.00
C LEU A 2 18.26 1.50 2.39
N ASN A 3 19.49 1.12 2.05
CA ASN A 3 20.02 -0.21 2.41
C ASN A 3 20.03 -0.49 3.93
N SER A 4 20.23 0.52 4.78
CA SER A 4 20.23 0.34 6.24
C SER A 4 18.83 0.19 6.84
N ASN A 5 17.81 0.61 6.10
CA ASN A 5 16.42 0.51 6.51
C ASN A 5 15.77 -0.82 6.10
N TYR A 6 16.35 -1.51 5.11
CA TYR A 6 15.87 -2.80 4.64
C TYR A 6 15.90 -3.87 5.75
N ARG A 7 14.88 -4.71 5.78
CA ARG A 7 14.77 -5.89 6.63
C ARG A 7 14.47 -7.11 5.79
N THR A 8 15.22 -8.18 6.04
CA THR A 8 14.93 -9.50 5.46
C THR A 8 13.60 -10.05 5.99
N PRO A 9 12.98 -11.01 5.28
CA PRO A 9 11.80 -11.72 5.78
C PRO A 9 12.00 -12.20 7.22
N ALA A 10 11.01 -11.96 8.07
CA ALA A 10 11.05 -12.35 9.47
C ALA A 10 9.64 -12.32 10.09
N GLY A 11 9.32 -13.32 10.91
CA GLY A 11 7.98 -13.47 11.49
C GLY A 11 6.92 -13.62 10.40
N ASP A 12 5.92 -12.77 10.45
CA ASP A 12 4.83 -12.71 9.46
C ASP A 12 5.18 -11.85 8.22
N ILE A 13 6.37 -11.26 8.13
CA ILE A 13 6.83 -10.55 6.92
C ILE A 13 7.47 -11.57 5.96
N LEU A 14 6.77 -11.92 4.86
CA LEU A 14 7.15 -13.04 3.97
C LEU A 14 8.16 -12.65 2.89
N HIS A 15 8.06 -11.43 2.34
CA HIS A 15 9.10 -10.80 1.54
C HIS A 15 9.69 -9.61 2.30
N GLY A 16 10.99 -9.36 2.13
CA GLY A 16 11.68 -8.28 2.82
C GLY A 16 11.21 -6.91 2.34
N GLY A 17 11.35 -5.91 3.19
CA GLY A 17 11.04 -4.53 2.87
C GLY A 17 11.67 -3.56 3.86
N SER A 18 11.53 -2.27 3.59
CA SER A 18 12.20 -1.23 4.34
C SER A 18 11.28 -0.57 5.34
N ASN A 19 11.80 -0.38 6.54
CA ASN A 19 11.26 0.59 7.47
C ASN A 19 11.39 2.00 6.84
N PRO A 20 10.44 2.93 7.04
CA PRO A 20 10.62 4.31 6.60
C PRO A 20 11.89 4.95 7.19
N SER A 21 12.22 4.58 8.43
CA SER A 21 13.43 5.02 9.13
C SER A 21 13.86 4.00 10.19
N TYR A 22 15.17 3.82 10.33
CA TYR A 22 15.77 3.11 11.47
C TYR A 22 15.46 3.78 12.82
N ASN A 23 15.19 5.09 12.82
CA ASN A 23 14.90 5.86 14.02
C ASN A 23 13.39 6.12 14.11
N GLY A 24 12.71 5.45 15.03
CA GLY A 24 11.30 5.70 15.38
C GLY A 24 10.25 4.93 14.56
N PHE A 25 10.62 4.32 13.43
CA PHE A 25 9.68 3.60 12.54
C PHE A 25 10.11 2.15 12.27
N ILE A 26 10.59 1.46 13.31
CA ILE A 26 11.23 0.14 13.16
C ILE A 26 10.28 -1.06 13.15
N ASN A 27 8.98 -0.81 13.30
CA ASN A 27 8.01 -1.84 13.68
C ASN A 27 7.34 -2.55 12.49
N GLY A 28 7.69 -2.17 11.26
CA GLY A 28 7.14 -2.78 10.06
C GLY A 28 7.27 -1.92 8.81
N ILE A 29 6.46 -2.24 7.82
CA ILE A 29 6.59 -1.78 6.44
C ILE A 29 5.28 -1.13 6.01
N TRP A 30 5.37 0.04 5.37
CA TRP A 30 4.23 0.80 4.87
C TRP A 30 4.12 0.72 3.35
N SER A 31 2.90 0.61 2.85
CA SER A 31 2.58 0.41 1.43
C SER A 31 3.14 1.49 0.51
N TRP A 32 2.74 2.75 0.66
CA TRP A 32 3.23 3.79 -0.27
C TRP A 32 4.74 4.09 -0.08
N ASP A 33 5.30 3.81 1.09
CA ASP A 33 6.72 3.95 1.37
C ASP A 33 7.49 2.92 0.56
N SER A 34 7.10 1.64 0.66
CA SER A 34 7.72 0.54 -0.10
C SER A 34 7.71 0.78 -1.60
N TRP A 35 6.61 1.26 -2.18
CA TRP A 35 6.56 1.48 -3.64
C TRP A 35 7.45 2.64 -4.11
N LYS A 36 7.64 3.67 -3.28
CA LYS A 36 8.60 4.75 -3.53
C LYS A 36 10.03 4.31 -3.30
N ILE A 37 10.28 3.56 -2.22
CA ILE A 37 11.59 3.02 -1.87
C ILE A 37 12.05 2.04 -2.96
N ALA A 38 11.18 1.16 -3.45
CA ALA A 38 11.46 0.27 -4.58
C ALA A 38 11.94 1.05 -5.82
N SER A 39 11.26 2.16 -6.14
CA SER A 39 11.62 3.01 -7.27
C SER A 39 13.01 3.64 -7.13
N GLY A 40 13.49 3.87 -5.90
CA GLY A 40 14.87 4.29 -5.64
C GLY A 40 15.86 3.13 -5.62
N ASN A 41 15.51 2.04 -4.92
CA ASN A 41 16.36 0.87 -4.72
C ASN A 41 16.68 0.14 -6.02
N VAL A 42 15.80 0.15 -7.02
CA VAL A 42 16.04 -0.59 -8.27
C VAL A 42 17.31 -0.15 -8.99
N HIS A 43 17.76 1.08 -8.79
CA HIS A 43 19.00 1.60 -9.37
C HIS A 43 20.27 1.06 -8.71
N PHE A 44 20.15 0.37 -7.57
CA PHE A 44 21.28 -0.14 -6.79
C PHE A 44 21.17 -1.64 -6.46
N ASN A 45 19.95 -2.13 -6.27
CA ASN A 45 19.64 -3.51 -5.95
C ASN A 45 18.21 -3.86 -6.41
N GLU A 46 18.12 -4.49 -7.58
CA GLU A 46 16.83 -4.87 -8.18
C GLU A 46 16.05 -5.89 -7.34
N GLU A 47 16.73 -6.82 -6.68
CA GLU A 47 16.08 -7.88 -5.91
C GLU A 47 15.42 -7.32 -4.65
N ILE A 48 16.09 -6.38 -3.97
CA ILE A 48 15.47 -5.62 -2.87
C ILE A 48 14.27 -4.84 -3.40
N ALA A 49 14.40 -4.14 -4.53
CA ALA A 49 13.29 -3.35 -5.08
C ALA A 49 12.06 -4.20 -5.45
N LYS A 50 12.27 -5.38 -6.03
CA LYS A 50 11.19 -6.33 -6.31
C LYS A 50 10.55 -6.84 -5.01
N SER A 51 11.36 -7.15 -3.99
CA SER A 51 10.88 -7.56 -2.67
C SER A 51 10.02 -6.48 -2.00
N GLU A 52 10.44 -5.21 -2.04
CA GLU A 52 9.66 -4.06 -1.55
C GLU A 52 8.31 -3.94 -2.27
N MET A 53 8.27 -4.21 -3.57
CA MET A 53 7.01 -4.18 -4.32
C MET A 53 6.07 -5.30 -3.92
N ILE A 54 6.58 -6.49 -3.57
CA ILE A 54 5.78 -7.69 -3.31
C ILE A 54 5.28 -7.74 -1.85
N THR A 55 6.08 -7.30 -0.89
CA THR A 55 5.88 -7.55 0.56
C THR A 55 4.49 -7.20 1.08
N LEU A 56 3.92 -6.04 0.71
CA LEU A 56 2.55 -5.68 1.13
C LEU A 56 1.46 -6.48 0.40
N PHE A 57 1.73 -6.93 -0.83
CA PHE A 57 0.79 -7.76 -1.60
C PHE A 57 0.77 -9.23 -1.18
N ASP A 58 1.67 -9.68 -0.30
CA ASP A 58 1.52 -10.96 0.40
C ASP A 58 0.25 -11.00 1.26
N TYR A 59 -0.19 -9.82 1.69
CA TYR A 59 -1.40 -9.60 2.47
C TYR A 59 -2.51 -8.97 1.62
N GLN A 60 -2.52 -9.10 0.29
CA GLN A 60 -3.65 -8.60 -0.48
C GLN A 60 -4.93 -9.39 -0.14
N ALA A 61 -5.99 -8.69 0.25
CA ALA A 61 -7.27 -9.29 0.59
C ALA A 61 -8.05 -9.81 -0.64
N ASP A 62 -9.08 -10.62 -0.38
CA ASP A 62 -9.93 -11.19 -1.43
C ASP A 62 -10.69 -10.14 -2.25
N ASN A 63 -11.04 -8.99 -1.66
CA ASN A 63 -11.64 -7.87 -2.36
C ASN A 63 -10.61 -6.96 -3.07
N GLY A 64 -9.31 -7.24 -2.95
CA GLY A 64 -8.23 -6.50 -3.60
C GLY A 64 -7.53 -5.47 -2.72
N MET A 65 -8.01 -5.20 -1.51
CA MET A 65 -7.37 -4.27 -0.58
C MET A 65 -5.94 -4.70 -0.27
N VAL A 66 -5.02 -3.72 -0.23
CA VAL A 66 -3.67 -3.89 0.31
C VAL A 66 -3.60 -3.11 1.62
N PRO A 67 -3.13 -3.70 2.73
CA PRO A 67 -3.08 -3.00 4.01
C PRO A 67 -2.12 -1.80 3.94
N ASP A 68 -2.41 -0.78 4.74
CA ASP A 68 -1.50 0.35 4.94
C ASP A 68 -0.12 -0.12 5.43
N PHE A 69 -0.12 -0.97 6.47
CA PHE A 69 1.06 -1.37 7.21
C PHE A 69 1.03 -2.85 7.56
N ILE A 70 2.20 -3.50 7.47
CA ILE A 70 2.43 -4.86 7.96
C ILE A 70 3.55 -4.91 9.00
N SER A 71 3.41 -5.78 9.99
CA SER A 71 4.37 -5.93 11.08
C SER A 71 4.92 -7.36 11.16
N TYR A 72 5.96 -7.54 11.97
CA TYR A 72 6.53 -8.85 12.31
C TYR A 72 5.48 -9.83 12.86
N ASN A 73 4.43 -9.33 13.52
CA ASN A 73 3.26 -10.13 13.90
C ASN A 73 2.01 -9.57 13.22
N LYS A 74 1.38 -10.37 12.37
CA LYS A 74 0.25 -9.95 11.52
C LYS A 74 -0.96 -9.45 12.28
N LYS A 75 -1.08 -9.77 13.58
CA LYS A 75 -2.15 -9.22 14.43
C LYS A 75 -2.08 -7.69 14.58
N TYR A 76 -0.94 -7.09 14.26
CA TYR A 76 -0.72 -5.64 14.28
C TYR A 76 -0.75 -5.00 12.87
N ASN A 77 -1.08 -5.77 11.81
CA ASN A 77 -1.23 -5.19 10.49
C ASN A 77 -2.36 -4.15 10.51
N ASN A 78 -2.13 -2.98 9.90
CA ASN A 78 -3.13 -1.93 9.81
C ASN A 78 -4.02 -2.17 8.59
N TRP A 79 -5.25 -2.59 8.85
CA TRP A 79 -6.31 -2.79 7.86
C TRP A 79 -7.38 -1.69 7.88
N ARG A 80 -7.16 -0.62 8.66
CA ARG A 80 -8.13 0.47 8.80
C ARG A 80 -8.19 1.34 7.55
N ASP A 81 -7.13 1.34 6.77
CA ASP A 81 -6.92 2.12 5.56
C ASP A 81 -5.92 1.43 4.61
N ALA A 82 -5.89 1.90 3.37
CA ALA A 82 -4.78 1.66 2.43
C ALA A 82 -3.84 2.88 2.43
N LYS A 83 -3.11 3.12 1.33
CA LYS A 83 -2.40 4.37 1.05
C LYS A 83 -2.54 4.74 -0.44
N PRO A 84 -2.20 5.97 -0.86
CA PRO A 84 -2.46 6.42 -2.22
C PRO A 84 -1.84 5.45 -3.25
N PRO A 85 -2.58 5.07 -4.32
CA PRO A 85 -2.27 3.92 -5.16
C PRO A 85 -1.12 4.16 -6.16
N VAL A 86 0.09 4.35 -5.64
CA VAL A 86 1.31 4.51 -6.46
C VAL A 86 2.01 3.18 -6.77
N ALA A 87 1.40 2.04 -6.43
CA ALA A 87 1.94 0.71 -6.65
C ALA A 87 2.26 0.41 -8.12
N THR A 88 1.34 0.73 -9.04
CA THR A 88 1.56 0.52 -10.48
C THR A 88 2.70 1.39 -11.00
N TRP A 89 2.81 2.64 -10.52
CA TRP A 89 3.95 3.49 -10.83
C TRP A 89 5.27 2.90 -10.33
N GLY A 90 5.30 2.39 -9.10
CA GLY A 90 6.47 1.71 -8.53
C GLY A 90 6.89 0.47 -9.33
N ALA A 91 5.93 -0.41 -9.65
CA ALA A 91 6.18 -1.60 -10.47
C ALA A 91 6.72 -1.23 -11.86
N MET A 92 6.18 -0.16 -12.48
CA MET A 92 6.65 0.32 -13.77
C MET A 92 8.06 0.93 -13.71
N ASN A 93 8.44 1.59 -12.62
CA ASN A 93 9.81 2.05 -12.44
C ASN A 93 10.78 0.87 -12.33
N VAL A 94 10.41 -0.16 -11.56
CA VAL A 94 11.21 -1.39 -11.44
C VAL A 94 11.37 -2.05 -12.81
N TYR A 95 10.28 -2.19 -13.56
CA TYR A 95 10.32 -2.76 -14.90
C TYR A 95 11.18 -1.94 -15.86
N LYS A 96 11.04 -0.61 -15.89
CA LYS A 96 11.82 0.25 -16.79
C LYS A 96 13.34 0.15 -16.52
N ALA A 97 13.73 -0.04 -15.27
CA ALA A 97 15.15 -0.16 -14.90
C ALA A 97 15.73 -1.56 -15.21
N THR A 98 14.92 -2.61 -15.18
CA THR A 98 15.39 -4.02 -15.24
C THR A 98 15.06 -4.73 -16.56
N GLY A 99 13.99 -4.30 -17.25
CA GLY A 99 13.40 -5.04 -18.37
C GLY A 99 12.71 -6.36 -17.97
N ASP A 100 12.56 -6.64 -16.67
CA ASP A 100 12.07 -7.92 -16.16
C ASP A 100 10.56 -8.08 -16.36
N LYS A 101 10.18 -8.74 -17.46
CA LYS A 101 8.78 -9.04 -17.76
C LYS A 101 8.15 -10.04 -16.79
N LYS A 102 8.92 -10.97 -16.22
CA LYS A 102 8.40 -11.98 -15.28
C LYS A 102 7.98 -11.32 -13.96
N PHE A 103 8.73 -10.31 -13.53
CA PHE A 103 8.31 -9.48 -12.40
C PHE A 103 6.97 -8.78 -12.68
N LEU A 104 6.79 -8.18 -13.86
CA LEU A 104 5.51 -7.58 -14.21
C LEU A 104 4.36 -8.60 -14.26
N GLU A 105 4.59 -9.79 -14.82
CA GLU A 105 3.60 -10.88 -14.83
C GLU A 105 3.18 -11.26 -13.40
N THR A 106 4.13 -11.31 -12.46
CA THR A 106 3.87 -11.58 -11.03
C THR A 106 3.01 -10.48 -10.39
N MET A 107 3.21 -9.23 -10.80
CA MET A 107 2.53 -8.09 -10.19
C MET A 107 1.21 -7.72 -10.85
N PHE A 108 0.99 -8.07 -12.12
CA PHE A 108 -0.12 -7.54 -12.92
C PHE A 108 -1.49 -7.80 -12.27
N ASP A 109 -1.81 -9.05 -11.95
CA ASP A 109 -3.11 -9.39 -11.35
C ASP A 109 -3.31 -8.74 -9.99
N LYS A 110 -2.23 -8.62 -9.20
CA LYS A 110 -2.24 -7.97 -7.89
C LYS A 110 -2.56 -6.48 -8.02
N LEU A 111 -1.87 -5.80 -8.93
CA LEU A 111 -2.07 -4.37 -9.21
C LEU A 111 -3.46 -4.11 -9.78
N TYR A 112 -3.92 -4.94 -10.71
CA TYR A 112 -5.24 -4.81 -11.32
C TYR A 112 -6.34 -5.00 -10.27
N LYS A 113 -6.23 -6.01 -9.41
CA LYS A 113 -7.19 -6.25 -8.33
C LYS A 113 -7.20 -5.11 -7.31
N PHE A 114 -6.04 -4.53 -6.97
CA PHE A 114 -5.98 -3.36 -6.10
C PHE A 114 -6.58 -2.11 -6.76
N HIS A 115 -6.38 -1.92 -8.06
CA HIS A 115 -7.04 -0.87 -8.83
C HIS A 115 -8.57 -1.03 -8.80
N GLN A 116 -9.09 -2.24 -9.03
CA GLN A 116 -10.53 -2.51 -8.94
C GLN A 116 -11.10 -2.24 -7.54
N TRP A 117 -10.35 -2.55 -6.49
CA TRP A 117 -10.75 -2.27 -5.11
C TRP A 117 -11.03 -0.78 -4.86
N TRP A 118 -10.22 0.14 -5.40
CA TRP A 118 -10.46 1.58 -5.26
C TRP A 118 -11.83 2.00 -5.81
N TYR A 119 -12.18 1.58 -7.03
CA TYR A 119 -13.49 1.92 -7.60
C TYR A 119 -14.64 1.18 -6.93
N ALA A 120 -14.39 0.00 -6.34
CA ALA A 120 -15.42 -0.76 -5.65
C ALA A 120 -15.73 -0.22 -4.25
N GLU A 121 -14.71 0.20 -3.51
CA GLU A 121 -14.76 0.46 -2.05
C GLU A 121 -14.44 1.92 -1.66
N ARG A 122 -14.00 2.73 -2.63
CA ARG A 122 -13.59 4.13 -2.44
C ARG A 122 -14.18 5.07 -3.47
N ASP A 123 -15.26 4.68 -4.16
CA ASP A 123 -16.02 5.58 -5.04
C ASP A 123 -17.49 5.55 -4.58
N HIS A 124 -17.78 6.35 -3.56
CA HIS A 124 -19.04 6.31 -2.82
C HIS A 124 -20.25 6.62 -3.69
N ASN A 125 -20.11 7.61 -4.57
CA ASN A 125 -21.19 8.08 -5.45
C ASN A 125 -21.14 7.46 -6.86
N HIS A 126 -20.19 6.54 -7.10
CA HIS A 126 -20.00 5.83 -8.35
C HIS A 126 -19.82 6.74 -9.57
N ASN A 127 -19.11 7.85 -9.39
CA ASN A 127 -18.82 8.80 -10.46
C ASN A 127 -17.46 8.56 -11.15
N GLY A 128 -16.72 7.54 -10.72
CA GLY A 128 -15.39 7.21 -11.23
C GLY A 128 -14.25 8.01 -10.60
N ILE A 129 -14.51 8.76 -9.52
CA ILE A 129 -13.52 9.54 -8.78
C ILE A 129 -13.45 9.00 -7.36
N CYS A 130 -12.34 8.37 -7.02
CA CYS A 130 -12.21 7.79 -5.69
C CYS A 130 -11.98 8.85 -4.60
N GLU A 131 -12.57 8.63 -3.43
CA GLU A 131 -12.34 9.36 -2.20
C GLU A 131 -11.37 8.62 -1.28
N TYR A 132 -10.65 9.36 -0.41
CA TYR A 132 -10.01 8.72 0.74
C TYR A 132 -11.06 8.30 1.77
N GLY A 133 -10.84 7.17 2.42
CA GLY A 133 -11.79 6.61 3.38
C GLY A 133 -11.13 5.64 4.36
N SER A 134 -11.96 4.95 5.13
CA SER A 134 -11.49 3.92 6.04
C SER A 134 -12.42 2.72 6.03
N THR A 135 -11.90 1.57 6.44
CA THR A 135 -12.67 0.32 6.55
C THR A 135 -13.50 0.27 7.83
N ASP A 136 -13.15 1.09 8.83
CA ASP A 136 -13.80 1.14 10.15
C ASP A 136 -14.75 2.34 10.33
N GLY A 137 -14.89 3.19 9.31
CA GLY A 137 -15.74 4.38 9.32
C GLY A 137 -15.20 5.58 10.10
N THR A 138 -13.93 5.56 10.54
CA THR A 138 -13.29 6.67 11.25
C THR A 138 -12.59 7.67 10.33
N LEU A 139 -12.75 8.97 10.63
CA LEU A 139 -12.06 10.04 9.89
C LEU A 139 -10.54 9.97 10.05
N ILE A 140 -10.06 9.55 11.23
CA ILE A 140 -8.62 9.45 11.50
C ILE A 140 -7.92 8.50 10.52
N ALA A 141 -8.49 7.33 10.26
CA ALA A 141 -7.93 6.37 9.31
C ALA A 141 -8.09 6.84 7.86
N ALA A 142 -9.17 7.57 7.53
CA ALA A 142 -9.32 8.20 6.23
C ALA A 142 -8.24 9.27 5.97
N CYS A 143 -7.89 10.05 6.99
CA CYS A 143 -6.76 10.98 6.90
C CYS A 143 -5.43 10.24 6.72
N TRP A 144 -5.22 9.13 7.43
CA TRP A 144 -4.05 8.26 7.23
C TRP A 144 -3.97 7.72 5.80
N GLU A 145 -5.09 7.33 5.21
CA GLU A 145 -5.14 6.78 3.84
C GLU A 145 -4.59 7.76 2.80
N SER A 146 -4.66 9.07 3.09
CA SER A 146 -4.10 10.12 2.24
C SER A 146 -2.57 10.25 2.31
N GLY A 147 -1.95 9.72 3.37
CA GLY A 147 -0.55 9.95 3.73
C GLY A 147 -0.24 11.40 4.17
N MET A 148 -1.27 12.20 4.46
CA MET A 148 -1.19 13.61 4.86
C MET A 148 -2.12 13.87 6.04
N ASP A 149 -1.89 13.17 7.14
CA ASP A 149 -2.80 13.00 8.29
C ASP A 149 -3.39 14.31 8.84
N ASN A 150 -2.58 15.37 8.92
CA ASN A 150 -2.96 16.69 9.43
C ASN A 150 -3.02 17.75 8.32
N GLY A 151 -3.32 17.34 7.09
CA GLY A 151 -3.44 18.26 5.97
C GLY A 151 -4.69 19.12 6.11
N VAL A 152 -4.54 20.46 6.02
CA VAL A 152 -5.64 21.46 6.07
C VAL A 152 -6.83 21.14 5.17
N ARG A 153 -6.61 20.40 4.08
CA ARG A 153 -7.67 19.90 3.19
C ARG A 153 -8.70 18.98 3.86
N PHE A 154 -8.41 18.50 5.07
CA PHE A 154 -9.27 17.60 5.84
C PHE A 154 -9.87 18.24 7.09
N ASP A 155 -9.59 19.53 7.38
CA ASP A 155 -10.07 20.20 8.61
C ASP A 155 -11.60 20.18 8.73
N ASP A 156 -12.31 20.31 7.60
CA ASP A 156 -13.77 20.28 7.50
C ASP A 156 -14.31 18.97 6.91
N ALA A 157 -13.48 17.92 6.81
CA ALA A 157 -13.88 16.66 6.19
C ALA A 157 -14.89 15.90 7.07
N VAL A 158 -15.88 15.27 6.42
CA VAL A 158 -16.91 14.46 7.07
C VAL A 158 -16.98 13.09 6.43
N MET A 159 -17.02 12.04 7.25
CA MET A 159 -17.21 10.68 6.76
C MET A 159 -18.61 10.50 6.18
N GLN A 160 -18.68 10.08 4.92
CA GLN A 160 -19.91 9.65 4.29
C GLN A 160 -20.11 8.15 4.51
N LYS A 161 -21.33 7.75 4.88
CA LYS A 161 -21.67 6.33 5.04
C LYS A 161 -22.08 5.76 3.70
N THR A 162 -21.31 4.81 3.17
CA THR A 162 -21.74 3.99 2.04
C THR A 162 -22.97 3.20 2.45
N ALA A 163 -24.08 3.35 1.71
CA ALA A 163 -25.23 2.49 1.88
C ALA A 163 -24.75 1.04 1.70
N ARG A 164 -24.93 0.18 2.71
CA ARG A 164 -24.52 -1.22 2.63
C ARG A 164 -25.04 -1.79 1.32
N ARG A 165 -24.15 -2.30 0.48
CA ARG A 165 -24.53 -3.21 -0.59
C ARG A 165 -25.29 -4.35 0.09
N HIS A 166 -26.60 -4.43 -0.15
CA HIS A 166 -27.27 -5.72 -0.05
C HIS A 166 -26.62 -6.57 -1.14
N GLY A 167 -25.69 -7.42 -0.74
CA GLY A 167 -25.23 -8.49 -1.62
C GLY A 167 -26.40 -9.43 -1.92
N PRO A 168 -26.32 -10.19 -3.03
CA PRO A 168 -27.32 -11.21 -3.37
C PRO A 168 -27.46 -12.28 -2.27
#